data_AF-A0A2T6CRE1-F1
#
_entry.id   AF-A0A2T6CRE1-F1
#
_cell.length_a   1.000
_cell.length_b   1.000
_cell.length_c   1.000
_cell.angle_alpha   90.00
_cell.angle_beta   90.00
_cell.angle_gamma   90.00
#
_symmetry.space_group_name_H-M   'P 1'
#
loop_
_entity.id
_entity.type
_entity.pdbx_description
1 polymer ?
#
loop_
_entity_poly.entity_id
_entity_poly.type
_entity_poly.pdbx_seq_one_letter_code
_entity_poly.pdbx_strand_id
1 'polypeptide(L)'
;MAFVSSERIIPISDGNGLEGGGAFLPITPTPNDVWNGWAHSGAWIIQNGFNGGGKDNVTSAPSQAAQNSVTVSDPVTQHTAADPVDVYTGAFLYDGPGLKVGNGEAPMALDYRPHYSTNWRLQNTAKIGYGWTHSYDIYATERHASDVDIHTASVAEIAPYWVTAQYLLDTVTKIPTAKEVALRVIAARWATRQVLKAKVTVALGERRIEFHRLSDGSYMSPSRFRVALEKSPEGVFTASFKHGNSIEFGGPNAHASKIVDQYGNECTFAYADDGLASVTDAYNRTLTFGYTLGALSSVTDSTGRSVTYSRGSTFDMVDADGGVLSFEMDTYGHQEILSVRDGLDRVVVVNLYDVFHRVWAQQPLGDALKPTYFGYAPGLAHETDAWENPSWTKFDSRGRRVQTVDMLGNVATWV
;
A
#
# COMPACT_ATOMS: atom_id res chain seq x y z
N MET A 1 -4.91 8.93 13.55
CA MET A 1 -4.60 9.47 12.20
C MET A 1 -5.14 8.49 11.17
N ALA A 2 -6.24 8.78 10.48
CA ALA A 2 -6.89 7.88 9.52
C ALA A 2 -6.32 8.04 8.09
N PHE A 3 -5.65 7.01 7.54
CA PHE A 3 -5.18 6.99 6.14
C PHE A 3 -4.92 5.55 5.65
N VAL A 4 -5.17 5.31 4.36
CA VAL A 4 -5.18 4.01 3.65
C VAL A 4 -3.85 3.37 3.27
N SER A 5 -3.94 2.05 3.14
CA SER A 5 -3.03 1.11 2.49
C SER A 5 -3.03 1.21 0.97
N SER A 6 -1.88 1.52 0.39
CA SER A 6 -1.61 1.31 -1.04
C SER A 6 -1.23 -0.15 -1.28
N GLU A 7 -2.21 -1.02 -1.55
CA GLU A 7 -1.95 -2.34 -2.13
C GLU A 7 -2.90 -2.62 -3.28
N ARG A 8 -2.34 -2.61 -4.49
CA ARG A 8 -3.01 -3.04 -5.72
C ARG A 8 -2.63 -4.49 -5.97
N ILE A 9 -3.48 -5.43 -5.54
CA ILE A 9 -3.47 -6.80 -6.05
C ILE A 9 -4.52 -6.84 -7.16
N ILE A 10 -4.09 -6.88 -8.42
CA ILE A 10 -4.99 -7.28 -9.52
C ILE A 10 -4.84 -8.80 -9.66
N PRO A 11 -5.94 -9.58 -9.59
CA PRO A 11 -5.87 -11.02 -9.82
C PRO A 11 -5.56 -11.32 -11.29
N ILE A 12 -4.60 -12.23 -11.52
CA ILE A 12 -4.48 -12.97 -12.78
C ILE A 12 -5.34 -14.21 -12.60
N SER A 13 -6.45 -14.33 -13.34
CA SER A 13 -7.23 -15.59 -13.40
C SER A 13 -6.93 -16.32 -14.71
N ASP A 14 -6.53 -17.58 -14.57
CA ASP A 14 -6.39 -18.59 -15.59
C ASP A 14 -7.68 -19.43 -15.69
N GLY A 15 -8.24 -19.59 -16.90
CA GLY A 15 -9.18 -20.68 -17.18
C GLY A 15 -10.54 -20.29 -17.78
N ASN A 16 -10.51 -20.06 -19.11
CA ASN A 16 -11.56 -20.37 -20.09
C ASN A 16 -12.84 -19.53 -20.13
N GLY A 17 -12.80 -18.45 -20.92
CA GLY A 17 -14.01 -17.96 -21.57
C GLY A 17 -14.03 -16.52 -22.09
N LEU A 18 -13.06 -16.15 -22.93
CA LEU A 18 -13.04 -14.96 -23.82
C LEU A 18 -12.79 -13.58 -23.19
N GLU A 19 -11.59 -13.10 -23.54
CA GLU A 19 -11.05 -11.72 -23.59
C GLU A 19 -10.74 -10.93 -22.31
N GLY A 20 -9.44 -10.64 -22.15
CA GLY A 20 -8.92 -9.48 -21.43
C GLY A 20 -7.58 -9.72 -20.73
N GLY A 21 -6.46 -9.28 -21.32
CA GLY A 21 -5.22 -9.00 -20.55
C GLY A 21 -3.92 -9.70 -20.95
N GLY A 22 -3.69 -9.98 -22.23
CA GLY A 22 -2.36 -10.27 -22.76
C GLY A 22 -2.09 -9.41 -23.98
N ALA A 23 -1.46 -8.25 -23.81
CA ALA A 23 -0.96 -7.48 -24.96
C ALA A 23 0.36 -8.10 -25.45
N PHE A 24 0.27 -9.25 -26.11
CA PHE A 24 1.16 -9.53 -27.22
C PHE A 24 0.40 -9.14 -28.49
N LEU A 25 0.95 -8.23 -29.28
CA LEU A 25 0.47 -7.92 -30.62
C LEU A 25 1.16 -8.88 -31.61
N PRO A 26 0.54 -9.97 -32.08
CA PRO A 26 0.93 -10.56 -33.35
C PRO A 26 0.15 -9.86 -34.46
N ILE A 27 0.85 -9.11 -35.32
CA ILE A 27 0.31 -8.69 -36.61
C ILE A 27 0.51 -9.87 -37.57
N THR A 28 -0.58 -10.54 -37.95
CA THR A 28 -0.58 -11.46 -39.08
C THR A 28 -0.75 -10.68 -40.39
N PRO A 29 0.11 -10.85 -41.40
CA PRO A 29 -0.04 -10.18 -42.69
C PRO A 29 -1.23 -10.75 -43.48
N THR A 30 -1.94 -9.89 -44.20
CA THR A 30 -2.97 -10.29 -45.18
C THR A 30 -2.35 -10.93 -46.42
N PRO A 31 -3.08 -11.77 -47.19
CA PRO A 31 -2.50 -12.77 -48.09
C PRO A 31 -1.67 -12.30 -49.29
N ASN A 32 -1.46 -10.99 -49.49
CA ASN A 32 -0.91 -10.47 -50.75
C ASN A 32 0.40 -9.66 -50.62
N ASP A 33 1.05 -9.63 -49.45
CA ASP A 33 2.34 -8.92 -49.29
C ASP A 33 3.56 -9.86 -49.34
N VAL A 34 4.36 -9.69 -50.39
CA VAL A 34 5.63 -10.39 -50.61
C VAL A 34 6.75 -9.68 -49.81
N TRP A 35 7.11 -10.31 -48.68
CA TRP A 35 8.27 -10.15 -47.77
C TRP A 35 9.32 -9.02 -48.02
N ASN A 36 9.35 -8.00 -47.14
CA ASN A 36 10.49 -7.61 -46.26
C ASN A 36 10.24 -6.21 -45.62
N GLY A 37 9.98 -6.13 -44.32
CA GLY A 37 9.91 -4.83 -43.63
C GLY A 37 9.24 -4.89 -42.25
N TRP A 38 9.87 -4.27 -41.25
CA TRP A 38 9.43 -4.22 -39.86
C TRP A 38 8.19 -3.32 -39.77
N ALA A 39 7.03 -3.88 -39.39
CA ALA A 39 5.78 -3.14 -39.27
C ALA A 39 5.70 -2.44 -37.91
N HIS A 40 5.76 -1.10 -37.92
CA HIS A 40 5.27 -0.27 -36.83
C HIS A 40 3.77 -0.04 -37.04
N SER A 41 2.94 -0.34 -36.02
CA SER A 41 1.55 0.12 -35.96
C SER A 41 1.40 1.12 -34.81
N GLY A 42 1.20 2.38 -35.17
CA GLY A 42 0.69 3.43 -34.30
C GLY A 42 -0.36 4.20 -35.08
N ALA A 43 -1.61 4.15 -34.61
CA ALA A 43 -2.70 4.95 -35.13
C ALA A 43 -3.82 5.08 -34.09
N TRP A 44 -4.53 6.19 -33.85
CA TRP A 44 -4.37 7.66 -33.93
C TRP A 44 -5.64 8.24 -33.25
N ILE A 45 -5.62 9.49 -32.75
CA ILE A 45 -6.59 10.58 -33.07
C ILE A 45 -6.53 11.70 -32.01
N ILE A 46 -6.24 12.92 -32.47
CA ILE A 46 -6.62 14.16 -31.79
C ILE A 46 -7.94 14.59 -32.43
N GLN A 47 -9.01 14.62 -31.64
CA GLN A 47 -10.32 15.14 -32.07
C GLN A 47 -10.60 16.45 -31.32
N ASN A 48 -11.22 17.41 -32.01
CA ASN A 48 -11.58 18.78 -31.58
C ASN A 48 -10.54 19.90 -31.80
N GLY A 49 -9.91 19.93 -32.97
CA GLY A 49 -9.50 21.21 -33.58
C GLY A 49 -8.38 22.02 -32.91
N PHE A 50 -7.52 21.40 -32.10
CA PHE A 50 -6.35 22.08 -31.55
C PHE A 50 -5.16 22.01 -32.51
N ASN A 51 -4.75 23.16 -33.04
CA ASN A 51 -3.50 23.33 -33.78
C ASN A 51 -2.31 23.24 -32.83
N GLY A 52 -1.33 22.40 -33.16
CA GLY A 52 -0.01 22.41 -32.53
C GLY A 52 0.79 23.64 -32.95
N GLY A 53 1.52 24.24 -32.01
CA GLY A 53 2.48 25.29 -32.28
C GLY A 53 2.77 26.13 -31.04
N GLY A 54 3.97 26.00 -30.48
CA GLY A 54 4.44 26.90 -29.43
C GLY A 54 4.58 28.33 -29.94
N LYS A 55 4.14 29.29 -29.12
CA LYS A 55 4.68 30.66 -29.09
C LYS A 55 4.72 31.14 -27.65
N ASP A 56 5.87 31.69 -27.30
CA ASP A 56 6.12 32.43 -26.07
C ASP A 56 5.05 33.52 -25.86
N ASN A 57 4.51 33.55 -24.65
CA ASN A 57 4.20 34.79 -23.94
C ASN A 57 4.02 34.48 -22.46
N VAL A 58 4.91 35.05 -21.64
CA VAL A 58 4.73 35.17 -20.20
C VAL A 58 3.54 36.10 -19.97
N THR A 59 2.40 35.55 -19.60
CA THR A 59 1.30 36.31 -19.00
C THR A 59 0.84 35.59 -17.74
N SER A 60 0.99 36.30 -16.62
CA SER A 60 0.51 35.95 -15.28
C SER A 60 -0.94 35.47 -15.31
N ALA A 61 -1.21 34.28 -14.78
CA ALA A 61 -2.57 33.79 -14.61
C ALA A 61 -3.35 34.71 -13.65
N PRO A 62 -4.53 35.21 -14.05
CA PRO A 62 -5.36 36.04 -13.18
C PRO A 62 -5.93 35.20 -12.04
N SER A 63 -5.86 35.76 -10.83
CA SER A 63 -6.62 35.31 -9.67
C SER A 63 -8.12 35.44 -9.97
N GLN A 64 -8.81 34.34 -10.22
CA GLN A 64 -10.25 34.28 -10.03
C GLN A 64 -10.56 33.38 -8.85
N ALA A 65 -10.82 34.04 -7.73
CA ALA A 65 -11.51 33.47 -6.60
C ALA A 65 -12.90 33.02 -7.06
N ALA A 66 -13.13 31.70 -7.10
CA ALA A 66 -14.46 31.11 -7.12
C ALA A 66 -14.75 30.58 -5.72
N GLN A 67 -15.97 30.84 -5.27
CA GLN A 67 -16.39 30.88 -3.88
C GLN A 67 -16.30 29.55 -3.14
N ASN A 68 -16.03 29.68 -1.83
CA ASN A 68 -16.06 28.63 -0.83
C ASN A 68 -17.27 27.69 -0.95
N SER A 69 -17.01 26.43 -1.24
CA SER A 69 -17.66 25.31 -0.57
C SER A 69 -16.57 24.54 0.17
N VAL A 70 -16.64 24.54 1.50
CA VAL A 70 -15.78 23.70 2.33
C VAL A 70 -16.30 22.28 2.18
N THR A 71 -15.81 21.58 1.17
CA THR A 71 -16.15 20.17 0.95
C THR A 71 -15.14 19.33 1.71
N VAL A 72 -15.58 18.72 2.81
CA VAL A 72 -14.78 17.76 3.56
C VAL A 72 -14.69 16.50 2.70
N SER A 73 -13.57 16.34 1.99
CA SER A 73 -13.28 15.09 1.28
C SER A 73 -12.84 14.05 2.30
N ASP A 74 -13.53 12.91 2.31
CA ASP A 74 -13.18 11.77 3.16
C ASP A 74 -11.81 11.24 2.68
N PRO A 75 -10.77 11.15 3.55
CA PRO A 75 -9.55 10.46 3.18
C PRO A 75 -9.88 9.04 2.74
N VAL A 76 -9.07 8.49 1.84
CA VAL A 76 -9.06 7.04 1.63
C VAL A 76 -8.69 6.49 3.01
N THR A 77 -9.68 5.92 3.69
CA THR A 77 -9.60 5.32 5.02
C THR A 77 -10.04 3.87 4.83
N GLN A 78 -9.52 2.92 5.62
CA GLN A 78 -10.12 1.58 5.62
C GLN A 78 -11.60 1.76 5.95
N HIS A 79 -12.45 1.36 5.02
CA HIS A 79 -13.89 1.48 5.18
C HIS A 79 -14.36 0.13 5.66
N THR A 80 -14.49 -0.01 6.98
CA THR A 80 -14.86 -1.27 7.62
C THR A 80 -16.37 -1.45 7.65
N ALA A 81 -16.84 -2.67 7.41
CA ALA A 81 -18.18 -3.12 7.74
C ALA A 81 -18.37 -3.31 9.27
N ALA A 82 -19.53 -3.82 9.70
CA ALA A 82 -19.89 -4.02 11.10
C ALA A 82 -18.93 -4.96 11.87
N ASP A 83 -18.29 -5.90 11.18
CA ASP A 83 -17.16 -6.74 11.63
C ASP A 83 -16.02 -6.46 10.62
N PRO A 84 -14.76 -6.17 11.02
CA PRO A 84 -13.90 -5.29 10.23
C PRO A 84 -13.32 -5.98 8.98
N VAL A 85 -14.13 -5.99 7.93
CA VAL A 85 -13.74 -6.26 6.55
C VAL A 85 -13.58 -4.93 5.84
N ASP A 86 -12.44 -4.70 5.21
CA ASP A 86 -12.26 -3.56 4.32
C ASP A 86 -13.16 -3.74 3.10
N VAL A 87 -14.24 -2.96 2.99
CA VAL A 87 -15.18 -3.10 1.88
C VAL A 87 -14.57 -2.76 0.53
N TYR A 88 -13.42 -2.08 0.47
CA TYR A 88 -12.74 -1.81 -0.79
C TYR A 88 -11.96 -3.02 -1.32
N THR A 89 -11.18 -3.68 -0.47
CA THR A 89 -10.32 -4.81 -0.88
C THR A 89 -10.92 -6.17 -0.58
N GLY A 90 -11.89 -6.23 0.32
CA GLY A 90 -12.44 -7.45 0.92
C GLY A 90 -11.50 -8.14 1.90
N ALA A 91 -10.51 -7.43 2.45
CA ALA A 91 -9.58 -8.01 3.41
C ALA A 91 -10.19 -8.04 4.80
N PHE A 92 -10.02 -9.15 5.52
CA PHE A 92 -10.26 -9.17 6.95
C PHE A 92 -9.16 -8.37 7.65
N LEU A 93 -9.55 -7.48 8.55
CA LEU A 93 -8.67 -6.67 9.36
C LEU A 93 -8.82 -7.06 10.82
N TYR A 94 -7.75 -7.04 11.59
CA TYR A 94 -7.84 -7.29 13.02
C TYR A 94 -6.76 -6.54 13.80
N ASP A 95 -7.18 -5.75 14.79
CA ASP A 95 -6.26 -5.13 15.74
C ASP A 95 -6.12 -6.03 16.97
N GLY A 96 -4.91 -6.55 17.19
CA GLY A 96 -4.61 -7.35 18.36
C GLY A 96 -4.35 -6.51 19.61
N PRO A 97 -4.14 -7.15 20.77
CA PRO A 97 -3.86 -6.45 22.01
C PRO A 97 -2.56 -5.67 21.91
N GLY A 98 -2.66 -4.36 22.17
CA GLY A 98 -1.54 -3.45 22.15
C GLY A 98 -0.93 -3.20 23.53
N LEU A 99 0.21 -2.51 23.54
CA LEU A 99 0.90 -2.10 24.75
C LEU A 99 1.31 -0.62 24.63
N LYS A 100 0.62 0.24 25.39
CA LYS A 100 0.92 1.67 25.45
C LYS A 100 1.62 2.04 26.74
N VAL A 101 2.72 2.79 26.64
CA VAL A 101 3.46 3.34 27.76
C VAL A 101 3.72 4.82 27.54
N GLY A 102 3.27 5.62 28.51
CA GLY A 102 3.37 7.07 28.45
C GLY A 102 2.18 7.77 27.83
N ASN A 103 2.24 9.10 27.87
CA ASN A 103 1.19 9.98 27.38
C ASN A 103 1.62 10.65 26.08
N GLY A 104 0.76 10.62 25.07
CA GLY A 104 1.01 11.17 23.74
C GLY A 104 1.32 10.10 22.71
N GLU A 105 2.13 10.48 21.73
CA GLU A 105 2.56 9.67 20.59
C GLU A 105 4.09 9.65 20.52
N ALA A 106 4.68 8.76 19.72
CA ALA A 106 6.12 8.78 19.44
C ALA A 106 6.53 10.19 18.94
N PRO A 107 7.64 10.76 19.45
CA PRO A 107 8.69 10.15 20.28
C PRO A 107 8.49 10.27 21.80
N MET A 108 7.36 10.83 22.26
CA MET A 108 7.09 11.10 23.68
C MET A 108 6.35 9.97 24.39
N ALA A 109 5.90 8.94 23.68
CA ALA A 109 5.22 7.77 24.20
C ALA A 109 5.49 6.56 23.30
N LEU A 110 5.32 5.38 23.88
CA LEU A 110 5.40 4.12 23.16
C LEU A 110 4.02 3.50 23.03
N ASP A 111 3.70 2.99 21.86
CA ASP A 111 2.39 2.48 21.52
C ASP A 111 2.52 1.32 20.54
N TYR A 112 2.73 0.14 21.09
CA TYR A 112 2.79 -1.10 20.34
C TYR A 112 1.37 -1.55 19.97
N ARG A 113 1.10 -1.71 18.67
CA ARG A 113 -0.18 -2.26 18.18
C ARG A 113 0.09 -3.30 17.10
N PRO A 114 -0.23 -4.59 17.34
CA PRO A 114 -0.23 -5.59 16.29
C PRO A 114 -1.49 -5.45 15.42
N HIS A 115 -1.32 -5.52 14.11
CA HIS A 115 -2.40 -5.40 13.14
C HIS A 115 -2.32 -6.51 12.11
N TYR A 116 -3.46 -7.11 11.77
CA TYR A 116 -3.60 -8.12 10.74
C TYR A 116 -4.34 -7.58 9.54
N SER A 117 -3.91 -7.98 8.35
CA SER A 117 -4.68 -7.83 7.12
C SER A 117 -4.52 -9.06 6.22
N THR A 118 -5.63 -9.58 5.68
CA THR A 118 -5.60 -10.68 4.69
C THR A 118 -4.81 -10.29 3.43
N ASN A 119 -4.73 -9.00 3.08
CA ASN A 119 -3.91 -8.54 1.94
C ASN A 119 -2.43 -8.88 2.13
N TRP A 120 -1.99 -8.97 3.39
CA TRP A 120 -0.62 -9.30 3.76
C TRP A 120 -0.44 -10.77 4.15
N ARG A 121 -1.41 -11.65 3.92
CA ARG A 121 -1.36 -13.06 4.37
C ARG A 121 -0.11 -13.82 3.94
N LEU A 122 0.60 -13.41 2.89
CA LEU A 122 1.85 -14.05 2.46
C LEU A 122 3.11 -13.35 2.96
N GLN A 123 2.97 -12.27 3.73
CA GLN A 123 4.05 -11.45 4.28
C GLN A 123 4.20 -11.73 5.79
N ASN A 124 5.44 -11.78 6.26
CA ASN A 124 5.77 -11.94 7.68
C ASN A 124 6.97 -11.06 8.07
N THR A 125 6.92 -9.77 7.71
CA THR A 125 8.00 -8.80 7.94
C THR A 125 8.24 -8.54 9.42
N ALA A 126 7.14 -8.42 10.19
CA ALA A 126 7.18 -8.18 11.63
C ALA A 126 7.50 -9.44 12.47
N LYS A 127 7.62 -10.61 11.84
CA LYS A 127 7.91 -11.90 12.49
C LYS A 127 6.87 -12.34 13.55
N ILE A 128 5.70 -11.69 13.64
CA ILE A 128 4.57 -12.10 14.48
C ILE A 128 3.88 -13.33 13.87
N GLY A 129 3.73 -13.36 12.56
CA GLY A 129 2.95 -14.36 11.86
C GLY A 129 2.59 -13.80 10.49
N TYR A 130 2.19 -14.70 9.60
CA TYR A 130 1.74 -14.32 8.27
C TYR A 130 0.51 -13.39 8.34
N GLY A 131 0.51 -12.29 7.58
CA GLY A 131 -0.54 -11.27 7.62
C GLY A 131 -0.44 -10.25 8.75
N TRP A 132 0.45 -10.48 9.72
CA TRP A 132 0.62 -9.58 10.86
C TRP A 132 1.77 -8.59 10.65
N THR A 133 1.51 -7.35 11.01
CA THR A 133 2.49 -6.29 11.22
C THR A 133 2.30 -5.66 12.60
N HIS A 134 3.12 -4.68 12.96
CA HIS A 134 2.92 -3.91 14.18
C HIS A 134 3.33 -2.45 14.00
N SER A 135 2.87 -1.54 14.86
CA SER A 135 3.17 -0.10 14.79
C SER A 135 4.66 0.27 14.65
N TYR A 136 5.57 -0.55 15.15
CA TYR A 136 7.03 -0.39 15.02
C TYR A 136 7.71 -1.17 13.87
N ASP A 137 6.93 -1.80 12.98
CA ASP A 137 7.44 -2.42 11.76
C ASP A 137 7.62 -1.31 10.71
N ILE A 138 8.74 -0.59 10.85
CA ILE A 138 9.01 0.67 10.16
C ILE A 138 10.29 0.51 9.34
N TYR A 139 10.16 0.62 8.01
CA TYR A 139 11.27 0.46 7.07
C TYR A 139 11.01 1.17 5.74
N ALA A 140 12.06 1.40 4.97
CA ALA A 140 11.98 1.89 3.60
C ALA A 140 12.49 0.83 2.63
N THR A 141 11.78 0.58 1.53
CA THR A 141 12.19 -0.39 0.52
C THR A 141 12.17 0.23 -0.86
N GLU A 142 13.31 0.17 -1.56
CA GLU A 142 13.40 0.52 -2.97
C GLU A 142 12.73 -0.58 -3.82
N ARG A 143 11.86 -0.18 -4.74
CA ARG A 143 11.18 -1.05 -5.69
C ARG A 143 11.45 -0.64 -7.13
N HIS A 144 11.50 -1.64 -8.00
CA HIS A 144 11.54 -1.42 -9.44
C HIS A 144 10.12 -1.09 -9.93
N ALA A 145 10.00 -0.20 -10.92
CA ALA A 145 8.70 0.10 -11.52
C ALA A 145 8.34 -0.99 -12.54
N SER A 146 7.84 -2.13 -12.07
CA SER A 146 7.31 -3.20 -12.95
C SER A 146 5.89 -2.94 -13.43
N ASP A 147 5.25 -1.88 -12.95
CA ASP A 147 3.81 -1.61 -13.02
C ASP A 147 3.47 -0.24 -13.64
N VAL A 148 4.34 0.31 -14.50
CA VAL A 148 4.09 1.63 -15.11
C VAL A 148 2.86 1.56 -16.02
N ASP A 149 1.73 2.06 -15.51
CA ASP A 149 0.46 2.17 -16.20
C ASP A 149 0.28 3.62 -16.68
N ILE A 150 0.30 3.83 -18.00
CA ILE A 150 0.23 5.16 -18.63
C ILE A 150 -1.05 5.92 -18.22
N HIS A 151 -2.14 5.21 -17.88
CA HIS A 151 -3.39 5.87 -17.50
C HIS A 151 -3.33 6.48 -16.09
N THR A 152 -2.51 5.91 -15.20
CA THR A 152 -2.47 6.30 -13.78
C THR A 152 -1.13 6.87 -13.34
N ALA A 153 -0.08 6.66 -14.13
CA ALA A 153 1.25 7.17 -13.86
C ALA A 153 1.27 8.71 -13.88
N SER A 154 2.05 9.25 -12.95
CA SER A 154 2.34 10.67 -12.90
C SER A 154 3.17 11.11 -14.12
N VAL A 155 3.06 12.38 -14.50
CA VAL A 155 3.89 12.96 -15.57
C VAL A 155 5.38 12.72 -15.30
N ALA A 156 5.80 12.79 -14.04
CA ALA A 156 7.17 12.53 -13.62
C ALA A 156 7.64 11.11 -13.92
N GLU A 157 6.78 10.10 -13.72
CA GLU A 157 7.11 8.70 -14.01
C GLU A 157 7.26 8.42 -15.51
N ILE A 158 6.43 9.06 -16.34
CA ILE A 158 6.45 8.80 -17.79
C ILE A 158 7.49 9.67 -18.51
N ALA A 159 7.88 10.81 -17.94
CA ALA A 159 8.77 11.78 -18.57
C ALA A 159 10.06 11.18 -19.15
N PRO A 160 10.80 10.28 -18.47
CA PRO A 160 12.02 9.72 -19.05
C PRO A 160 11.79 8.85 -20.28
N TYR A 161 10.67 8.13 -20.32
CA TYR A 161 10.29 7.31 -21.48
C TYR A 161 9.87 8.20 -22.65
N TRP A 162 9.09 9.26 -22.38
CA TRP A 162 8.70 10.23 -23.40
C TRP A 162 9.90 10.94 -24.03
N VAL A 163 10.83 11.44 -23.20
CA VAL A 163 12.05 12.10 -23.68
C VAL A 163 12.88 11.15 -24.54
N THR A 164 13.01 9.89 -24.12
CA THR A 164 13.76 8.88 -24.87
C THR A 164 13.06 8.52 -26.18
N ALA A 165 11.74 8.32 -26.16
CA ALA A 165 10.98 8.03 -27.37
C ALA A 165 11.08 9.17 -28.40
N GLN A 166 10.96 10.42 -27.95
CA GLN A 166 11.12 11.58 -28.82
C GLN A 166 12.54 11.65 -29.40
N TYR A 167 13.56 11.44 -28.57
CA TYR A 167 14.94 11.41 -29.02
C TYR A 167 15.21 10.32 -30.07
N LEU A 168 14.65 9.12 -29.85
CA LEU A 168 14.77 8.03 -30.81
C LEU A 168 14.10 8.41 -32.13
N LEU A 169 12.91 9.00 -32.09
CA LEU A 169 12.15 9.44 -33.27
C LEU A 169 12.91 10.51 -34.07
N ASP A 170 13.40 11.54 -33.39
CA ASP A 170 14.15 12.65 -34.02
C ASP A 170 15.45 12.18 -34.66
N THR A 171 16.04 11.11 -34.12
CA THR A 171 17.29 10.56 -34.63
C THR A 171 17.09 9.45 -35.66
N VAL A 172 15.87 9.01 -35.99
CA VAL A 172 15.64 7.95 -36.99
C VAL A 172 16.07 8.40 -38.39
N THR A 173 17.08 7.73 -38.91
CA THR A 173 17.64 7.90 -40.26
C THR A 173 17.52 6.58 -41.02
N LYS A 174 17.28 6.63 -42.35
CA LYS A 174 17.14 5.42 -43.21
C LYS A 174 18.36 4.51 -43.17
N ILE A 175 19.56 5.09 -43.03
CA ILE A 175 20.83 4.35 -42.89
C ILE A 175 21.59 5.02 -41.73
N PRO A 176 21.50 4.48 -40.51
CA PRO A 176 22.12 5.10 -39.35
C PRO A 176 23.64 4.90 -39.35
N THR A 177 24.37 5.94 -38.95
CA THR A 177 25.81 5.80 -38.67
C THR A 177 26.04 5.03 -37.37
N ALA A 178 27.23 4.43 -37.19
CA ALA A 178 27.57 3.72 -35.94
C ALA A 178 27.44 4.62 -34.69
N LYS A 179 27.74 5.92 -34.84
CA LYS A 179 27.57 6.93 -33.77
C LYS A 179 26.09 7.12 -33.41
N GLU A 180 25.20 7.21 -34.40
CA GLU A 180 23.76 7.32 -34.16
C GLU A 180 23.21 6.09 -33.47
N VAL A 181 23.61 4.89 -33.91
CA VAL A 181 23.20 3.65 -33.23
C VAL A 181 23.68 3.63 -31.77
N ALA A 182 24.94 4.00 -31.51
CA ALA A 182 25.48 4.06 -30.15
C ALA A 182 24.70 5.05 -29.26
N LEU A 183 24.38 6.24 -29.78
CA LEU A 183 23.61 7.23 -29.04
C LEU A 183 22.18 6.76 -28.73
N ARG A 184 21.51 6.10 -29.69
CA ARG A 184 20.18 5.49 -29.48
C ARG A 184 20.23 4.42 -28.39
N VAL A 185 21.27 3.57 -28.38
CA VAL A 185 21.46 2.54 -27.34
C VAL A 185 21.71 3.18 -25.97
N ILE A 186 22.49 4.26 -25.89
CA ILE A 186 22.72 4.98 -24.63
C ILE A 186 21.42 5.59 -24.10
N ALA A 187 20.61 6.22 -24.97
CA ALA A 187 19.34 6.81 -24.59
C ALA A 187 18.34 5.73 -24.10
N ALA A 188 18.22 4.62 -24.83
CA ALA A 188 17.40 3.48 -24.42
C ALA A 188 17.87 2.92 -23.07
N ARG A 189 19.19 2.72 -22.90
CA ARG A 189 19.77 2.27 -21.62
C ARG A 189 19.46 3.23 -20.48
N TRP A 190 19.53 4.54 -20.72
CA TRP A 190 19.19 5.54 -19.71
C TRP A 190 17.73 5.43 -19.29
N ALA A 191 16.79 5.30 -20.23
CA ALA A 191 15.37 5.08 -19.92
C ALA A 191 15.14 3.81 -19.12
N THR A 192 15.74 2.69 -19.52
CA THR A 192 15.62 1.41 -18.79
C THR A 192 16.16 1.53 -17.37
N ARG A 193 17.20 2.34 -17.12
CA ARG A 193 17.70 2.58 -15.75
C ARG A 193 16.71 3.35 -14.89
N GLN A 194 15.77 4.10 -15.45
CA GLN A 194 14.73 4.78 -14.68
C GLN A 194 13.67 3.82 -14.13
N VAL A 195 13.60 2.58 -14.64
CA VAL A 195 12.79 1.50 -14.04
C VAL A 195 13.43 1.01 -12.73
N LEU A 196 14.75 1.08 -12.63
CA LEU A 196 15.48 0.50 -11.51
C LEU A 196 15.37 1.39 -10.27
N LYS A 197 14.86 0.84 -9.16
CA LYS A 197 14.69 1.58 -7.90
C LYS A 197 13.92 2.90 -8.11
N ALA A 198 12.96 2.84 -9.03
CA ALA A 198 12.11 3.95 -9.45
C ALA A 198 11.16 4.41 -8.34
N LYS A 199 10.83 3.51 -7.41
CA LYS A 199 9.89 3.76 -6.32
C LYS A 199 10.55 3.44 -4.99
N VAL A 200 10.15 4.14 -3.93
CA VAL A 200 10.46 3.79 -2.55
C VAL A 200 9.16 3.68 -1.79
N THR A 201 8.93 2.53 -1.17
CA THR A 201 7.82 2.34 -0.25
C THR A 201 8.32 2.50 1.17
N VAL A 202 7.80 3.48 1.89
CA VAL A 202 8.00 3.66 3.33
C VAL A 202 6.87 2.98 4.07
N ALA A 203 7.20 1.95 4.83
CA ALA A 203 6.32 1.23 5.74
C ALA A 203 6.32 1.89 7.13
N LEU A 204 5.14 2.19 7.64
CA LEU A 204 4.86 2.73 8.97
C LEU A 204 3.83 1.84 9.66
N GLY A 205 4.23 0.65 10.12
CA GLY A 205 3.33 -0.35 10.69
C GLY A 205 2.36 -0.93 9.66
N GLU A 206 1.06 -0.65 9.76
CA GLU A 206 0.07 -1.03 8.74
C GLU A 206 0.10 -0.10 7.50
N ARG A 207 0.73 1.06 7.61
CA ARG A 207 0.63 2.10 6.58
C ARG A 207 1.79 2.01 5.62
N ARG A 208 1.52 2.31 4.34
CA ARG A 208 2.53 2.30 3.28
C ARG A 208 2.42 3.60 2.50
N ILE A 209 3.55 4.29 2.31
CA ILE A 209 3.65 5.52 1.53
C ILE A 209 4.61 5.26 0.38
N GLU A 210 4.16 5.45 -0.85
CA GLU A 210 4.98 5.29 -2.04
C GLU A 210 5.53 6.65 -2.51
N PHE A 211 6.83 6.69 -2.82
CA PHE A 211 7.52 7.83 -3.37
C PHE A 211 8.10 7.47 -4.73
N HIS A 212 7.98 8.38 -5.71
CA HIS A 212 8.58 8.20 -7.02
C HIS A 212 9.91 8.92 -7.09
N ARG A 213 10.96 8.20 -7.50
CA ARG A 213 12.29 8.76 -7.71
C ARG A 213 12.33 9.50 -9.05
N LEU A 214 12.75 10.75 -9.03
CA LEU A 214 12.98 11.58 -10.19
C LEU A 214 14.36 11.27 -10.82
N SER A 215 14.55 11.72 -12.06
CA SER A 215 15.79 11.48 -12.82
C SER A 215 17.02 12.15 -12.19
N ASP A 216 16.83 13.22 -11.42
CA ASP A 216 17.85 13.89 -10.61
C ASP A 216 18.18 13.15 -9.30
N GLY A 217 17.41 12.11 -8.96
CA GLY A 217 17.56 11.30 -7.76
C GLY A 217 16.76 11.80 -6.55
N SER A 218 16.07 12.92 -6.66
CA SER A 218 15.12 13.38 -5.64
C SER A 218 13.83 12.54 -5.65
N TYR A 219 13.00 12.68 -4.63
CA TYR A 219 11.74 11.96 -4.51
C TYR A 219 10.56 12.91 -4.59
N MET A 220 9.60 12.57 -5.44
CA MET A 220 8.35 13.30 -5.54
C MET A 220 7.49 13.00 -4.31
N SER A 221 7.14 14.05 -3.57
CA SER A 221 6.16 13.97 -2.49
C SER A 221 4.81 13.53 -3.07
N PRO A 222 4.13 12.55 -2.45
CA PRO A 222 2.77 12.20 -2.83
C PRO A 222 1.85 13.43 -2.71
N SER A 223 1.03 13.70 -3.71
CA SER A 223 0.27 14.96 -3.84
C SER A 223 -0.63 15.30 -2.65
N ARG A 224 -1.06 14.29 -1.88
CA ARG A 224 -1.96 14.43 -0.73
C ARG A 224 -1.27 14.37 0.62
N PHE A 225 -0.04 13.87 0.68
CA PHE A 225 0.72 13.75 1.92
C PHE A 225 1.82 14.80 1.93
N ARG A 226 1.87 15.60 2.99
CA ARG A 226 2.91 16.60 3.19
C ARG A 226 4.10 15.91 3.86
N VAL A 227 4.73 15.01 3.12
CA VAL A 227 5.88 14.22 3.53
C VAL A 227 6.93 14.26 2.42
N ALA A 228 8.14 14.68 2.76
CA ALA A 228 9.28 14.63 1.85
C ALA A 228 10.15 13.42 2.21
N LEU A 229 10.73 12.78 1.20
CA LEU A 229 11.72 11.73 1.39
C LEU A 229 13.02 12.18 0.76
N GLU A 230 14.10 12.08 1.52
CA GLU A 230 15.46 12.38 1.04
C GLU A 230 16.35 11.18 1.30
N LYS A 231 17.36 10.99 0.44
CA LYS A 231 18.37 9.94 0.60
C LYS A 231 19.75 10.60 0.64
N SER A 232 20.46 10.37 1.74
CA SER A 232 21.83 10.85 1.91
C SER A 232 22.82 10.06 1.00
N PRO A 233 24.02 10.61 0.74
CA PRO A 233 25.07 9.89 0.01
C PRO A 233 25.49 8.58 0.68
N GLU A 234 25.32 8.48 2.01
CA GLU A 234 25.62 7.29 2.83
C GLU A 234 24.51 6.22 2.73
N GLY A 235 23.40 6.52 2.04
CA GLY A 235 22.30 5.59 1.82
C GLY A 235 21.21 5.63 2.89
N VAL A 236 21.32 6.49 3.90
CA VAL A 236 20.29 6.74 4.91
C VAL A 236 19.13 7.50 4.28
N PHE A 237 17.90 7.03 4.50
CA PHE A 237 16.70 7.76 4.10
C PHE A 237 16.16 8.59 5.26
N THR A 238 15.61 9.76 4.95
CA THR A 238 14.95 10.63 5.94
C THR A 238 13.57 11.01 5.41
N ALA A 239 12.52 10.61 6.11
CA ALA A 239 11.15 11.05 5.85
C ALA A 239 10.80 12.22 6.77
N SER A 240 10.48 13.39 6.18
CA SER A 240 10.18 14.63 6.90
C SER A 240 8.71 14.99 6.72
N PHE A 241 7.99 15.15 7.83
CA PHE A 241 6.55 15.44 7.85
C PHE A 241 6.29 16.95 8.07
N LYS A 242 5.16 17.46 7.59
CA LYS A 242 4.77 18.89 7.66
C LYS A 242 4.93 19.54 9.04
N HIS A 243 4.68 18.79 10.10
CA HIS A 243 4.68 19.29 11.48
C HIS A 243 6.05 19.15 12.16
N GLY A 244 7.13 19.03 11.38
CA GLY A 244 8.51 19.01 11.88
C GLY A 244 8.98 17.65 12.42
N ASN A 245 8.10 16.65 12.48
CA ASN A 245 8.51 15.29 12.81
C ASN A 245 9.31 14.69 11.66
N SER A 246 10.32 13.89 11.99
CA SER A 246 11.12 13.15 11.01
C SER A 246 11.34 11.70 11.45
N ILE A 247 11.58 10.84 10.47
CA ILE A 247 11.96 9.44 10.67
C ILE A 247 13.20 9.19 9.84
N GLU A 248 14.25 8.72 10.48
CA GLU A 248 15.47 8.29 9.79
C GLU A 248 15.47 6.78 9.64
N PHE A 249 15.94 6.30 8.49
CA PHE A 249 16.03 4.90 8.14
C PHE A 249 17.49 4.58 7.79
N GLY A 250 18.11 3.73 8.60
CA GLY A 250 19.54 3.42 8.52
C GLY A 250 19.83 1.93 8.28
N GLY A 251 21.13 1.65 8.11
CA GLY A 251 21.64 0.28 7.96
C GLY A 251 21.34 -0.36 6.60
N PRO A 252 21.77 -1.62 6.40
CA PRO A 252 21.65 -2.31 5.11
C PRO A 252 20.21 -2.56 4.65
N ASN A 253 19.26 -2.63 5.60
CA ASN A 253 17.84 -2.91 5.34
C ASN A 253 16.95 -1.66 5.39
N ALA A 254 17.53 -0.47 5.62
CA ALA A 254 16.79 0.79 5.76
C ALA A 254 15.59 0.68 6.73
N HIS A 255 15.82 0.08 7.90
CA HIS A 255 14.87 0.08 9.02
C HIS A 255 14.96 1.41 9.77
N ALA A 256 13.88 1.80 10.46
CA ALA A 256 13.88 3.02 11.28
C ALA A 256 15.03 3.01 12.29
N SER A 257 15.88 4.02 12.31
CA SER A 257 16.90 4.21 13.35
C SER A 257 16.38 5.11 14.47
N LYS A 258 15.68 6.18 14.11
CA LYS A 258 15.07 7.11 15.07
C LYS A 258 13.87 7.85 14.50
N ILE A 259 12.99 8.28 15.40
CA ILE A 259 11.90 9.22 15.17
C ILE A 259 12.20 10.47 16.01
N VAL A 260 12.18 11.64 15.40
CA VAL A 260 12.47 12.91 16.06
C VAL A 260 11.28 13.86 15.87
N ASP A 261 10.89 14.57 16.93
CA ASP A 261 9.88 15.62 16.82
C ASP A 261 10.46 17.02 16.57
N GLN A 262 9.59 17.99 16.35
CA GLN A 262 9.99 19.39 16.13
C GLN A 262 10.73 20.05 17.33
N TYR A 263 10.73 19.41 18.50
CA TYR A 263 11.38 19.90 19.73
C TYR A 263 12.71 19.20 20.01
N GLY A 264 13.12 18.25 19.16
CA GLY A 264 14.34 17.47 19.34
C GLY A 264 14.21 16.30 20.32
N ASN A 265 12.98 15.93 20.71
CA ASN A 265 12.76 14.68 21.45
C ASN A 265 12.95 13.50 20.49
N GLU A 266 13.65 12.46 20.93
CA GLU A 266 14.01 11.33 20.09
C GLU A 266 13.45 10.01 20.62
N CYS A 267 12.98 9.16 19.71
CA CYS A 267 12.67 7.77 19.96
C CYS A 267 13.61 6.93 19.10
N THR A 268 14.35 6.01 19.71
CA THR A 268 15.43 5.25 19.07
C THR A 268 15.09 3.77 18.97
N PHE A 269 15.56 3.14 17.88
CA PHE A 269 15.33 1.75 17.56
C PHE A 269 16.66 0.99 17.57
N ALA A 270 16.71 -0.13 18.27
CA ALA A 270 17.87 -1.01 18.28
C ALA A 270 17.49 -2.36 17.67
N TYR A 271 18.31 -2.86 16.75
CA TYR A 271 18.11 -4.14 16.08
C TYR A 271 19.21 -5.13 16.47
N ALA A 272 18.85 -6.41 16.52
CA ALA A 272 19.75 -7.56 16.65
C ALA A 272 19.55 -8.50 15.45
N ASP A 273 20.28 -9.62 15.41
CA ASP A 273 20.21 -10.59 14.29
C ASP A 273 18.78 -11.09 14.03
N ASP A 274 17.99 -11.25 15.09
CA ASP A 274 16.60 -11.73 15.01
C ASP A 274 15.56 -10.65 14.69
N GLY A 275 15.91 -9.36 14.62
CA GLY A 275 14.97 -8.27 14.29
C GLY A 275 15.07 -7.07 15.22
N LEU A 276 13.96 -6.36 15.41
CA LEU A 276 13.87 -5.21 16.31
C LEU A 276 14.03 -5.70 17.75
N ALA A 277 15.07 -5.29 18.46
CA ALA A 277 15.34 -5.74 19.82
C ALA A 277 14.70 -4.84 20.88
N SER A 278 14.78 -3.51 20.69
CA SER A 278 14.17 -2.55 21.60
C SER A 278 13.80 -1.23 20.92
N VAL A 279 12.75 -0.60 21.44
CA VAL A 279 12.38 0.79 21.12
C VAL A 279 12.41 1.59 22.41
N THR A 280 13.12 2.71 22.41
CA THR A 280 13.26 3.60 23.58
C THR A 280 12.74 4.98 23.23
N ASP A 281 11.86 5.54 24.06
CA ASP A 281 11.34 6.89 23.86
C ASP A 281 12.21 7.99 24.50
N ALA A 282 11.81 9.25 24.31
CA ALA A 282 12.54 10.42 24.80
C ALA A 282 12.64 10.50 26.34
N TYR A 283 11.82 9.73 27.06
CA TYR A 283 11.79 9.67 28.52
C TYR A 283 12.45 8.38 29.06
N ASN A 284 13.21 7.66 28.22
CA ASN A 284 13.89 6.40 28.53
C ASN A 284 12.95 5.26 28.94
N ARG A 285 11.68 5.30 28.54
CA ARG A 285 10.80 4.13 28.65
C ARG A 285 11.09 3.24 27.46
N THR A 286 10.96 1.93 27.67
CA THR A 286 11.41 0.94 26.70
C THR A 286 10.32 -0.07 26.41
N LEU A 287 10.26 -0.50 25.14
CA LEU A 287 9.66 -1.75 24.71
C LEU A 287 10.79 -2.71 24.32
N THR A 288 10.75 -3.92 24.85
CA THR A 288 11.70 -5.00 24.56
C THR A 288 10.99 -6.10 23.80
N PHE A 289 11.59 -6.53 22.69
CA PHE A 289 11.02 -7.51 21.78
C PHE A 289 11.79 -8.84 21.93
N GLY A 290 11.09 -9.88 22.35
CA GLY A 290 11.65 -11.21 22.57
C GLY A 290 11.35 -12.15 21.42
N TYR A 291 12.35 -12.86 20.90
CA TYR A 291 12.21 -13.81 19.80
C TYR A 291 12.46 -15.24 20.26
N THR A 292 11.70 -16.17 19.71
CA THR A 292 11.89 -17.62 19.88
C THR A 292 11.96 -18.26 18.51
N LEU A 293 13.06 -18.94 18.19
CA LEU A 293 13.29 -19.58 16.89
C LEU A 293 13.12 -18.60 15.70
N GLY A 294 13.56 -17.35 15.87
CA GLY A 294 13.47 -16.31 14.84
C GLY A 294 12.08 -15.69 14.65
N ALA A 295 11.09 -16.04 15.48
CA ALA A 295 9.74 -15.47 15.44
C ALA A 295 9.45 -14.65 16.72
N LEU A 296 8.73 -13.53 16.59
CA LEU A 296 8.41 -12.66 17.73
C LEU A 296 7.53 -13.42 18.71
N SER A 297 7.95 -13.49 19.97
CA SER A 297 7.30 -14.29 21.02
C SER A 297 6.75 -13.44 22.15
N SER A 298 7.32 -12.25 22.36
CA SER A 298 6.81 -11.29 23.34
C SER A 298 7.23 -9.86 23.03
N VAL A 299 6.41 -8.91 23.48
CA VAL A 299 6.77 -7.49 23.59
C VAL A 299 6.48 -7.06 25.02
N THR A 300 7.51 -6.61 25.73
CA THR A 300 7.44 -6.27 27.16
C THR A 300 7.77 -4.80 27.35
N ASP A 301 7.01 -4.09 28.16
CA ASP A 301 7.30 -2.70 28.52
C ASP A 301 8.21 -2.55 29.75
N SER A 302 8.72 -1.34 29.96
CA SER A 302 9.53 -0.99 31.14
C SER A 302 8.84 -1.20 32.51
N THR A 303 7.51 -1.41 32.55
CA THR A 303 6.75 -1.70 33.78
C THR A 303 6.58 -3.20 34.04
N GLY A 304 7.03 -4.06 33.11
CA GLY A 304 6.94 -5.51 33.19
C GLY A 304 5.65 -6.10 32.60
N ARG A 305 4.77 -5.27 32.01
CA ARG A 305 3.60 -5.76 31.28
C ARG A 305 4.04 -6.29 29.92
N SER A 306 3.39 -7.33 29.43
CA SER A 306 3.78 -7.97 28.17
C SER A 306 2.59 -8.41 27.34
N VAL A 307 2.74 -8.31 26.02
CA VAL A 307 1.92 -9.06 25.06
C VAL A 307 2.75 -10.24 24.58
N THR A 308 2.18 -11.45 24.57
CA THR A 308 2.90 -12.67 24.16
C THR A 308 2.22 -13.41 23.02
N TYR A 309 3.02 -14.12 22.23
CA TYR A 309 2.60 -14.86 21.04
C TYR A 309 2.96 -16.33 21.14
N SER A 310 1.98 -17.22 21.03
CA SER A 310 2.18 -18.67 20.92
C SER A 310 1.78 -19.18 19.53
N ARG A 311 2.54 -20.16 19.05
CA ARG A 311 2.31 -20.82 17.76
C ARG A 311 2.22 -22.32 18.00
N GLY A 312 0.99 -22.81 18.19
CA GLY A 312 0.68 -24.22 18.41
C GLY A 312 -0.19 -24.77 17.28
N SER A 313 -1.28 -25.45 17.64
CA SER A 313 -2.37 -25.77 16.70
C SER A 313 -3.12 -24.52 16.23
N THR A 314 -3.17 -23.51 17.08
CA THR A 314 -3.68 -22.16 16.81
C THR A 314 -2.55 -21.15 16.96
N PHE A 315 -2.78 -19.95 16.46
CA PHE A 315 -1.96 -18.80 16.79
C PHE A 315 -2.64 -18.03 17.92
N ASP A 316 -1.99 -17.86 19.07
CA ASP A 316 -2.61 -17.17 20.20
C ASP A 316 -1.84 -15.91 20.58
N MET A 317 -2.60 -14.91 21.01
CA MET A 317 -2.13 -13.68 21.61
C MET A 317 -2.63 -13.59 23.04
N VAL A 318 -1.74 -13.25 23.96
CA VAL A 318 -2.09 -12.96 25.34
C VAL A 318 -1.75 -11.51 25.63
N ASP A 319 -2.73 -10.74 26.10
CA ASP A 319 -2.54 -9.35 26.49
C ASP A 319 -1.86 -9.21 27.87
N ALA A 320 -1.59 -7.96 28.26
CA ALA A 320 -0.94 -7.66 29.53
C ALA A 320 -1.79 -7.97 30.78
N ASP A 321 -3.10 -8.07 30.64
CA ASP A 321 -4.06 -8.35 31.72
C ASP A 321 -4.41 -9.86 31.78
N GLY A 322 -3.87 -10.67 30.87
CA GLY A 322 -4.08 -12.12 30.78
C GLY A 322 -5.23 -12.54 29.88
N GLY A 323 -5.84 -11.61 29.15
CA GLY A 323 -6.84 -11.90 28.12
C GLY A 323 -6.20 -12.66 26.95
N VAL A 324 -6.86 -13.73 26.50
CA VAL A 324 -6.38 -14.60 25.42
C VAL A 324 -7.25 -14.42 24.19
N LEU A 325 -6.61 -14.36 23.03
CA LEU A 325 -7.23 -14.43 21.71
C LEU A 325 -6.56 -15.53 20.90
N SER A 326 -7.36 -16.43 20.36
CA SER A 326 -6.89 -17.56 19.57
C SER A 326 -7.39 -17.45 18.13
N PHE A 327 -6.48 -17.62 17.18
CA PHE A 327 -6.74 -17.53 15.75
C PHE A 327 -6.56 -18.90 15.11
N GLU A 328 -7.61 -19.38 14.45
CA GLU A 328 -7.53 -20.55 13.57
C GLU A 328 -7.08 -20.07 12.18
N MET A 329 -5.91 -20.54 11.77
CA MET A 329 -5.29 -20.17 10.50
C MET A 329 -5.59 -21.22 9.43
N ASP A 330 -5.72 -20.80 8.18
CA ASP A 330 -5.76 -21.73 7.06
C ASP A 330 -4.41 -22.42 6.85
N THR A 331 -4.40 -23.73 7.05
CA THR A 331 -3.23 -24.60 6.87
C THR A 331 -2.95 -24.98 5.42
N TYR A 332 -3.87 -24.70 4.48
CA TYR A 332 -3.74 -25.09 3.06
C TYR A 332 -2.90 -24.14 2.21
N GLY A 333 -2.06 -23.32 2.84
CA GLY A 333 -1.06 -22.48 2.16
C GLY A 333 -1.50 -21.05 1.89
N HIS A 334 -2.75 -20.69 2.20
CA HIS A 334 -3.21 -19.31 2.06
C HIS A 334 -2.87 -18.43 3.28
N GLN A 335 -2.66 -19.02 4.46
CA GLN A 335 -2.23 -18.32 5.70
C GLN A 335 -3.23 -17.24 6.16
N GLU A 336 -4.53 -17.53 6.05
CA GLU A 336 -5.63 -16.61 6.37
C GLU A 336 -6.25 -16.92 7.72
N ILE A 337 -6.78 -15.90 8.41
CA ILE A 337 -7.56 -16.14 9.64
C ILE A 337 -8.96 -16.62 9.25
N LEU A 338 -9.25 -17.89 9.56
CA LEU A 338 -10.55 -18.53 9.33
C LEU A 338 -11.50 -18.27 10.49
N SER A 339 -11.02 -18.31 11.73
CA SER A 339 -11.85 -17.97 12.89
C SER A 339 -11.04 -17.32 14.00
N VAL A 340 -11.73 -16.55 14.82
CA VAL A 340 -11.20 -15.91 16.02
C VAL A 340 -12.00 -16.39 17.22
N ARG A 341 -11.31 -16.74 18.30
CA ARG A 341 -11.88 -17.18 19.57
C ARG A 341 -11.35 -16.35 20.72
N ASP A 342 -12.18 -16.15 21.74
CA ASP A 342 -11.76 -15.52 22.98
C ASP A 342 -11.16 -16.54 23.97
N GLY A 343 -10.66 -16.04 25.11
CA GLY A 343 -10.07 -16.88 26.16
C GLY A 343 -11.03 -17.84 26.88
N LEU A 344 -12.34 -17.79 26.57
CA LEU A 344 -13.34 -18.75 27.01
C LEU A 344 -13.70 -19.77 25.92
N ASP A 345 -12.90 -19.83 24.84
CA ASP A 345 -13.11 -20.68 23.66
C ASP A 345 -14.42 -20.38 22.90
N ARG A 346 -14.96 -19.16 23.07
CA ARG A 346 -16.14 -18.71 22.33
C ARG A 346 -15.71 -18.12 21.00
N VAL A 347 -16.35 -18.55 19.92
CA VAL A 347 -16.12 -17.98 18.59
C VAL A 347 -16.60 -16.54 18.56
N VAL A 348 -15.72 -15.64 18.12
CA VAL A 348 -16.01 -14.22 17.91
C VAL A 348 -16.48 -13.99 16.48
N VAL A 349 -15.77 -14.56 15.51
CA VAL A 349 -16.08 -14.46 14.08
C VAL A 349 -15.53 -15.68 13.33
N VAL A 350 -16.24 -16.11 12.29
CA VAL A 350 -15.73 -17.01 11.26
C VAL A 350 -15.74 -16.28 9.92
N ASN A 351 -14.61 -16.29 9.22
CA ASN A 351 -14.43 -15.70 7.90
C ASN A 351 -14.52 -16.77 6.82
N LEU A 352 -15.26 -16.47 5.75
CA LEU A 352 -15.33 -17.29 4.56
C LEU A 352 -14.76 -16.51 3.38
N TYR A 353 -13.74 -17.06 2.74
CA TYR A 353 -13.01 -16.43 1.65
C TYR A 353 -13.43 -16.95 0.28
N ASP A 354 -13.40 -16.07 -0.72
CA ASP A 354 -13.58 -16.42 -2.12
C ASP A 354 -12.25 -16.87 -2.74
N VAL A 355 -12.27 -17.26 -4.01
CA VAL A 355 -11.06 -17.70 -4.76
C VAL A 355 -10.00 -16.59 -4.92
N PHE A 356 -10.36 -15.33 -4.65
CA PHE A 356 -9.45 -14.19 -4.72
C PHE A 356 -8.97 -13.77 -3.33
N HIS A 357 -9.21 -14.58 -2.29
CA HIS A 357 -8.76 -14.31 -0.92
C HIS A 357 -9.42 -13.09 -0.29
N ARG A 358 -10.68 -12.86 -0.65
CA ARG A 358 -11.52 -11.80 -0.10
C ARG A 358 -12.65 -12.41 0.72
N VAL A 359 -12.99 -11.79 1.83
CA VAL A 359 -14.11 -12.23 2.67
C VAL A 359 -15.41 -12.00 1.92
N TRP A 360 -16.11 -13.08 1.54
CA TRP A 360 -17.43 -13.00 0.89
C TRP A 360 -18.58 -13.27 1.87
N ALA A 361 -18.28 -13.86 3.03
CA ALA A 361 -19.23 -14.00 4.12
C ALA A 361 -18.53 -14.03 5.48
N GLN A 362 -19.19 -13.50 6.50
CA GLN A 362 -18.79 -13.62 7.90
C GLN A 362 -19.92 -14.19 8.75
N GLN A 363 -19.58 -15.06 9.68
CA GLN A 363 -20.50 -15.60 10.68
C GLN A 363 -20.16 -14.97 12.04
N PRO A 364 -20.89 -13.91 12.46
CA PRO A 364 -20.68 -13.29 13.75
C PRO A 364 -21.00 -14.32 14.85
N LEU A 365 -20.14 -14.41 15.85
CA LEU A 365 -20.23 -15.40 16.94
C LEU A 365 -20.25 -16.86 16.46
N GLY A 366 -19.85 -17.12 15.20
CA GLY A 366 -19.97 -18.44 14.57
C GLY A 366 -21.39 -18.88 14.24
N ASP A 367 -22.38 -17.98 14.24
CA ASP A 367 -23.77 -18.32 13.88
C ASP A 367 -23.93 -18.41 12.35
N ALA A 368 -23.90 -19.64 11.82
CA ALA A 368 -24.07 -19.92 10.40
C ALA A 368 -25.47 -19.57 9.86
N LEU A 369 -26.47 -19.32 10.72
CA LEU A 369 -27.82 -18.91 10.31
C LEU A 369 -27.96 -17.40 10.13
N LYS A 370 -26.96 -16.62 10.57
CA LYS A 370 -26.96 -15.16 10.51
C LYS A 370 -25.69 -14.61 9.85
N PRO A 371 -25.31 -15.08 8.66
CA PRO A 371 -24.14 -14.57 7.98
C PRO A 371 -24.35 -13.13 7.50
N THR A 372 -23.29 -12.35 7.53
CA THR A 372 -23.19 -11.11 6.75
C THR A 372 -22.49 -11.46 5.44
N TYR A 373 -23.06 -11.06 4.30
CA TYR A 373 -22.51 -11.34 2.97
C TYR A 373 -21.87 -10.10 2.37
N PHE A 374 -20.80 -10.30 1.60
CA PHE A 374 -20.07 -9.26 0.91
C PHE A 374 -19.92 -9.56 -0.58
N GLY A 375 -20.11 -8.54 -1.41
CA GLY A 375 -19.93 -8.60 -2.85
C GLY A 375 -19.03 -7.47 -3.33
N TYR A 376 -18.12 -7.77 -4.27
CA TYR A 376 -17.14 -6.82 -4.77
C TYR A 376 -17.19 -6.73 -6.29
N ALA A 377 -17.26 -5.51 -6.81
CA ALA A 377 -17.15 -5.16 -8.22
C ALA A 377 -16.21 -3.96 -8.40
N PRO A 378 -15.71 -3.68 -9.61
CA PRO A 378 -14.85 -2.53 -9.85
C PRO A 378 -15.51 -1.21 -9.40
N GLY A 379 -14.96 -0.59 -8.35
CA GLY A 379 -15.47 0.68 -7.80
C GLY A 379 -16.79 0.56 -7.03
N LEU A 380 -17.25 -0.65 -6.69
CA LEU A 380 -18.48 -0.88 -5.93
C LEU A 380 -18.32 -2.06 -4.98
N ALA A 381 -18.69 -1.85 -3.73
CA ALA A 381 -18.85 -2.91 -2.74
C ALA A 381 -20.31 -2.99 -2.29
N HIS A 382 -20.72 -4.19 -1.94
CA HIS A 382 -22.05 -4.52 -1.50
C HIS A 382 -21.95 -5.35 -0.22
N GLU A 383 -22.80 -5.05 0.75
CA GLU A 383 -22.92 -5.81 1.99
C GLU A 383 -24.40 -6.14 2.20
N THR A 384 -24.70 -7.33 2.69
CA THR A 384 -26.05 -7.74 3.12
C THR A 384 -25.97 -8.28 4.55
N ASP A 385 -26.72 -7.67 5.46
CA ASP A 385 -26.76 -8.14 6.86
C ASP A 385 -27.50 -9.48 7.01
N ALA A 386 -27.49 -10.01 8.23
CA ALA A 386 -28.19 -11.25 8.58
C ALA A 386 -29.72 -11.19 8.44
N TRP A 387 -30.29 -10.00 8.25
CA TRP A 387 -31.73 -9.76 8.02
C TRP A 387 -32.03 -9.42 6.56
N GLU A 388 -31.09 -9.68 5.65
CA GLU A 388 -31.19 -9.44 4.22
C GLU A 388 -31.32 -7.95 3.84
N ASN A 389 -30.90 -7.03 4.70
CA ASN A 389 -30.86 -5.61 4.37
C ASN A 389 -29.57 -5.27 3.62
N PRO A 390 -29.67 -4.77 2.37
CA PRO A 390 -28.50 -4.46 1.56
C PRO A 390 -27.95 -3.06 1.84
N SER A 391 -26.63 -2.92 1.79
CA SER A 391 -25.93 -1.64 1.72
C SER A 391 -24.93 -1.64 0.57
N TRP A 392 -24.53 -0.45 0.13
CA TRP A 392 -23.65 -0.25 -1.02
C TRP A 392 -22.64 0.84 -0.75
N THR A 393 -21.40 0.62 -1.19
CA THR A 393 -20.34 1.64 -1.14
C THR A 393 -19.71 1.78 -2.51
N LYS A 394 -19.68 2.98 -3.07
CA LYS A 394 -19.02 3.29 -4.34
C LYS A 394 -17.69 3.98 -4.10
N PHE A 395 -16.74 3.68 -4.95
CA PHE A 395 -15.40 4.21 -4.93
C PHE A 395 -15.04 4.89 -6.26
N ASP A 396 -14.16 5.88 -6.20
CA ASP A 396 -13.53 6.41 -7.39
C ASP A 396 -12.39 5.51 -7.90
N SER A 397 -11.77 5.90 -9.02
CA SER A 397 -10.63 5.17 -9.61
C SER A 397 -9.38 5.10 -8.73
N ARG A 398 -9.36 5.79 -7.58
CA ARG A 398 -8.28 5.80 -6.59
C ARG A 398 -8.69 5.07 -5.31
N GLY A 399 -9.83 4.39 -5.28
CA GLY A 399 -10.34 3.65 -4.12
C GLY A 399 -10.95 4.51 -3.04
N ARG A 400 -11.23 5.79 -3.31
CA ARG A 400 -11.85 6.70 -2.35
C ARG A 400 -13.35 6.53 -2.37
N ARG A 401 -13.98 6.44 -1.20
CA ARG A 401 -15.42 6.39 -1.08
C ARG A 401 -16.05 7.68 -1.61
N VAL A 402 -16.97 7.54 -2.57
CA VAL A 402 -17.71 8.66 -3.19
C VAL A 402 -19.19 8.62 -2.86
N GLN A 403 -19.72 7.45 -2.51
CA GLN A 403 -21.11 7.29 -2.13
C GLN A 403 -21.30 6.07 -1.23
N THR A 404 -22.19 6.16 -0.26
CA THR A 404 -22.73 5.01 0.48
C THR A 404 -24.24 5.07 0.46
N VAL A 405 -24.86 3.90 0.40
CA VAL A 405 -26.27 3.70 0.68
C VAL A 405 -26.31 2.75 1.86
N ASP A 406 -26.81 3.21 3.00
CA ASP A 406 -26.92 2.38 4.21
C ASP A 406 -28.09 1.38 4.10
N MET A 407 -28.18 0.49 5.08
CA MET A 407 -29.20 -0.57 5.15
C MET A 407 -30.65 -0.03 5.30
N LEU A 408 -30.81 1.25 5.65
CA LEU A 408 -32.10 1.94 5.73
C LEU A 408 -32.43 2.72 4.45
N GLY A 409 -31.53 2.69 3.45
CA GLY A 409 -31.65 3.42 2.20
C GLY A 409 -31.18 4.87 2.25
N ASN A 410 -30.57 5.33 3.35
CA ASN A 410 -30.02 6.68 3.42
C ASN A 410 -28.75 6.76 2.57
N VAL A 411 -28.63 7.85 1.82
CA VAL A 411 -27.51 8.08 0.91
C VAL A 411 -26.59 9.15 1.47
N ALA A 412 -25.30 8.83 1.57
CA ALA A 412 -24.25 9.81 1.81
C ALA A 412 -23.34 9.88 0.58
N THR A 413 -22.91 11.09 0.20
CA THR A 413 -22.04 11.32 -0.95
C THR A 413 -20.89 12.24 -0.59
N TRP A 414 -19.74 11.99 -1.21
CA TRP A 414 -18.51 12.76 -1.04
C TRP A 414 -17.95 13.12 -2.41
N VAL A 415 -17.38 14.32 -2.54
CA VAL A 415 -16.84 14.87 -3.80
C VAL A 415 -15.31 14.92 -3.75
#